data_AF-A0A353GIC1-F1
#
_entry.id   AF-A0A353GIC1-F1
#
_cell.length_a   1.000
_cell.length_b   1.000
_cell.length_c   1.000
_cell.angle_alpha   90.00
_cell.angle_beta   90.00
_cell.angle_gamma   90.00
#
_symmetry.space_group_name_H-M   'P 1'
#
loop_
_entity.id
_entity.type
_entity.pdbx_description
1 polymer ?
#
loop_
_entity_poly.entity_id
_entity_poly.type
_entity_poly.pdbx_seq_one_letter_code
_entity_poly.pdbx_strand_id
1 'polypeptide(L)'
;MTPSLVYSSPFVPAEWIEAHGLTPVCLTPSIESNGVESDGVRQGVCPFALAFSREAVNQTSSVGIVFAPLCDQMRRLADITSGNTELPVFALHVPRTWQTPESLEFYRDELKRLGKFLVGVGGQSPSNKTLANIMLRCDAERKR
;
A
#
# COMPACT_ATOMS: atom_id res chain seq x y z
N MET A 1 13.26 -7.70 14.48
CA MET A 1 12.80 -7.73 13.08
C MET A 1 12.24 -6.36 12.76
N THR A 2 12.53 -5.81 11.59
CA THR A 2 11.94 -4.54 11.14
C THR A 2 10.47 -4.78 10.77
N PRO A 3 9.51 -4.00 11.31
CA PRO A 3 8.10 -4.16 11.00
C PRO A 3 7.84 -3.97 9.50
N SER A 4 6.89 -4.73 8.95
CA SER A 4 6.60 -4.72 7.52
C SER A 4 5.31 -3.96 7.19
N LEU A 5 5.21 -3.47 5.96
CA LEU A 5 4.01 -2.83 5.44
C LEU A 5 3.62 -3.48 4.12
N VAL A 6 2.39 -3.94 4.02
CA VAL A 6 1.90 -4.73 2.88
C VAL A 6 1.22 -3.83 1.85
N TYR A 7 1.51 -4.05 0.58
CA TYR A 7 0.88 -3.36 -0.56
C TYR A 7 0.88 -4.26 -1.81
N SER A 8 0.18 -3.89 -2.88
CA SER A 8 0.12 -4.70 -4.12
C SER A 8 0.28 -3.91 -5.42
N SER A 9 0.42 -2.58 -5.35
CA SER A 9 0.46 -1.73 -6.54
C SER A 9 1.85 -1.11 -6.75
N PRO A 10 2.35 -1.03 -7.99
CA PRO A 10 3.61 -0.35 -8.28
C PRO A 10 3.53 1.17 -8.06
N PHE A 11 2.33 1.73 -7.91
CA PHE A 11 2.15 3.14 -7.60
C PHE A 11 2.28 3.45 -6.11
N VAL A 12 2.37 2.43 -5.25
CA VAL A 12 2.78 2.64 -3.86
C VAL A 12 4.30 2.78 -3.83
N PRO A 13 4.84 3.92 -3.36
CA PRO A 13 6.27 4.16 -3.39
C PRO A 13 6.97 3.38 -2.27
N ALA A 14 7.51 2.21 -2.61
CA ALA A 14 8.25 1.33 -1.70
C ALA A 14 9.45 2.05 -1.06
N GLU A 15 10.11 2.91 -1.81
CA GLU A 15 11.18 3.81 -1.35
C GLU A 15 10.74 4.70 -0.19
N TRP A 16 9.47 5.10 -0.16
CA TRP A 16 8.92 5.96 0.89
C TRP A 16 8.72 5.15 2.16
N ILE A 17 8.19 3.93 2.03
CA ILE A 17 8.02 2.98 3.14
C ILE A 17 9.38 2.65 3.76
N GLU A 18 10.37 2.31 2.94
CA GLU A 18 11.71 1.96 3.40
C GLU A 18 12.43 3.14 4.06
N ALA A 19 12.27 4.35 3.51
CA ALA A 19 12.82 5.55 4.13
C ALA A 19 12.26 5.81 5.53
N HIS A 20 11.03 5.37 5.80
CA HIS A 20 10.45 5.43 7.16
C HIS A 20 10.90 4.28 8.06
N GLY A 21 11.87 3.46 7.64
CA GLY A 21 12.42 2.37 8.43
C GLY A 21 11.50 1.15 8.53
N LEU A 22 10.55 1.00 7.60
CA LEU A 22 9.66 -0.15 7.50
C LEU A 22 10.09 -1.04 6.33
N THR A 23 9.76 -2.33 6.37
CA THR A 23 10.02 -3.24 5.25
C THR A 23 8.83 -3.22 4.28
N PRO A 24 8.97 -2.70 3.05
CA PRO A 24 7.91 -2.79 2.04
C PRO A 24 7.74 -4.25 1.58
N VAL A 25 6.52 -4.77 1.67
CA VAL A 25 6.16 -6.12 1.19
C VAL A 25 5.15 -5.99 0.06
N CYS A 26 5.64 -6.16 -1.17
CA CYS A 26 4.78 -6.27 -2.34
C CYS A 26 4.14 -7.65 -2.36
N LEU A 27 2.88 -7.72 -1.94
CA LEU A 27 2.10 -8.93 -1.88
C LEU A 27 1.42 -9.18 -3.23
N THR A 28 1.85 -10.25 -3.89
CA THR A 28 1.12 -10.84 -5.02
C THR A 28 0.17 -11.89 -4.46
N PRO A 29 -1.15 -11.70 -4.56
CA PRO A 29 -2.11 -12.63 -3.98
C PRO A 29 -2.00 -14.02 -4.62
N SER A 30 -2.02 -15.05 -3.78
CA SER A 30 -2.04 -16.45 -4.21
C SER A 30 -3.43 -16.87 -4.72
N ILE A 31 -3.46 -17.87 -5.60
CA ILE A 31 -4.72 -18.43 -6.11
C ILE A 31 -5.50 -19.12 -4.98
N GLU A 32 -4.81 -19.73 -4.02
CA GLU A 32 -5.37 -20.49 -2.89
C GLU A 32 -6.12 -19.60 -1.90
N SER A 33 -5.82 -18.31 -1.87
CA SER A 33 -6.49 -17.29 -1.06
C SER A 33 -7.92 -16.99 -1.52
N ASN A 34 -8.26 -17.46 -2.73
CA ASN A 34 -9.62 -17.50 -3.23
C ASN A 34 -10.38 -18.75 -2.74
N GLY A 35 -9.77 -19.54 -1.83
CA GLY A 35 -10.22 -20.82 -1.30
C GLY A 35 -11.73 -20.98 -1.19
N VAL A 36 -12.15 -22.16 -1.67
CA VAL A 36 -13.49 -22.73 -1.73
C VAL A 36 -14.17 -22.58 -0.37
N GLU A 37 -15.40 -22.03 -0.37
CA GLU A 37 -16.28 -21.90 0.80
C GLU A 37 -15.87 -20.86 1.86
N SER A 38 -16.28 -19.61 1.62
CA SER A 38 -16.69 -18.70 2.68
C SER A 38 -18.00 -18.06 2.25
N ASP A 39 -18.98 -18.11 3.14
CA ASP A 39 -20.31 -17.54 3.06
C ASP A 39 -20.34 -16.24 2.22
N GLY A 40 -20.84 -16.34 0.98
CA GLY A 40 -21.00 -15.20 0.09
C GLY A 40 -19.71 -14.66 -0.55
N VAL A 41 -19.03 -15.47 -1.39
CA VAL A 41 -18.25 -14.90 -2.51
C VAL A 41 -19.18 -13.95 -3.24
N ARG A 42 -18.99 -12.65 -3.05
CA ARG A 42 -19.81 -11.61 -3.68
C ARG A 42 -19.51 -11.70 -5.17
N GLN A 43 -20.40 -12.36 -5.92
CA GLN A 43 -20.38 -12.35 -7.37
C GLN A 43 -20.20 -10.90 -7.84
N GLY A 44 -19.32 -10.68 -8.82
CA GLY A 44 -19.00 -9.33 -9.32
C GLY A 44 -17.90 -8.57 -8.57
N VAL A 45 -17.19 -9.20 -7.61
CA VAL A 45 -15.97 -8.64 -7.02
C VAL A 45 -14.72 -9.11 -7.77
N CYS A 46 -13.75 -8.21 -7.95
CA CYS A 46 -12.46 -8.56 -8.56
C CYS A 46 -11.73 -9.62 -7.71
N PRO A 47 -11.37 -10.80 -8.27
CA PRO A 47 -10.72 -11.87 -7.52
C PRO A 47 -9.37 -11.44 -6.96
N PHE A 48 -8.58 -10.67 -7.73
CA PHE A 48 -7.30 -10.12 -7.25
C PHE A 48 -7.50 -9.23 -6.01
N ALA A 49 -8.45 -8.30 -6.08
CA ALA A 49 -8.70 -7.36 -5.00
C ALA A 49 -9.15 -8.09 -3.73
N LEU A 50 -10.03 -9.09 -3.87
CA LEU A 50 -10.52 -9.91 -2.77
C LEU A 50 -9.39 -10.74 -2.15
N ALA A 51 -8.59 -11.43 -2.97
CA ALA A 51 -7.45 -12.21 -2.50
C ALA A 51 -6.42 -11.34 -1.78
N PHE A 52 -6.07 -10.18 -2.35
CA PHE A 52 -5.17 -9.22 -1.72
C PHE A 52 -5.69 -8.79 -0.34
N SER A 53 -6.96 -8.38 -0.23
CA SER A 53 -7.52 -7.98 1.05
C SER A 53 -7.46 -9.11 2.08
N ARG A 54 -7.74 -10.35 1.69
CA ARG A 54 -7.74 -11.51 2.60
C ARG A 54 -6.34 -11.87 3.06
N GLU A 55 -5.37 -11.89 2.16
CA GLU A 55 -4.00 -12.20 2.52
C GLU A 55 -3.33 -11.08 3.31
N ALA A 56 -3.58 -9.82 2.94
CA ALA A 56 -2.97 -8.69 3.61
C ALA A 56 -3.36 -8.61 5.09
N VAL A 57 -4.62 -8.92 5.44
CA VAL A 57 -5.05 -8.95 6.86
C VAL A 57 -4.47 -10.12 7.65
N ASN A 58 -4.07 -11.19 6.96
CA ASN A 58 -3.49 -12.39 7.58
C ASN A 58 -1.96 -12.32 7.69
N GLN A 59 -1.33 -11.22 7.25
CA GLN A 59 0.12 -11.03 7.40
C GLN A 59 0.49 -10.65 8.83
N THR A 60 0.84 -11.64 9.63
CA THR A 60 1.11 -11.53 11.08
C THR A 60 2.28 -10.61 11.45
N SER A 61 3.20 -10.35 10.51
CA SER A 61 4.35 -9.47 10.71
C SER A 61 4.15 -8.05 10.16
N SER A 62 2.96 -7.75 9.64
CA SER A 62 2.61 -6.45 9.07
C SER A 62 2.08 -5.50 10.13
N VAL A 63 2.52 -4.25 10.09
CA VAL A 63 2.00 -3.16 10.94
C VAL A 63 0.93 -2.33 10.22
N GLY A 64 0.63 -2.64 8.97
CA GLY A 64 -0.40 -1.93 8.22
C GLY A 64 -0.48 -2.33 6.75
N ILE A 65 -1.54 -1.87 6.09
CA ILE A 65 -1.84 -2.21 4.70
C ILE A 65 -2.01 -0.93 3.90
N VAL A 66 -1.36 -0.84 2.74
CA VAL A 66 -1.53 0.26 1.78
C VAL A 66 -2.26 -0.25 0.54
N PHE A 67 -3.42 0.35 0.29
CA PHE A 67 -4.14 0.22 -0.97
C PHE A 67 -3.80 1.39 -1.88
N ALA A 68 -3.59 1.12 -3.18
CA ALA A 68 -3.67 2.14 -4.21
C ALA A 68 -4.98 1.91 -5.01
N PRO A 69 -6.07 2.62 -4.69
CA PRO A 69 -7.39 2.41 -5.29
C PRO A 69 -7.47 2.98 -6.72
N LEU A 70 -6.74 2.36 -7.65
CA LEU A 70 -6.72 2.71 -9.07
C LEU A 70 -8.02 2.30 -9.80
N CYS A 71 -8.75 1.33 -9.23
CA CYS A 71 -10.07 0.91 -9.68
C CYS A 71 -11.07 0.95 -8.51
N ASP A 72 -12.36 0.99 -8.84
CA ASP A 72 -13.41 1.10 -7.82
C ASP A 72 -13.50 -0.13 -6.91
N GLN A 73 -13.13 -1.30 -7.40
CA GLN A 73 -13.08 -2.54 -6.60
C GLN A 73 -11.99 -2.45 -5.51
N MET A 74 -10.81 -1.92 -5.84
CA MET A 74 -9.75 -1.69 -4.84
C MET A 74 -10.12 -0.58 -3.86
N ARG A 75 -10.80 0.49 -4.31
CA ARG A 75 -11.33 1.52 -3.42
C ARG A 75 -12.31 0.93 -2.41
N ARG A 76 -13.31 0.20 -2.92
CA ARG A 76 -14.36 -0.39 -2.09
C ARG A 76 -13.80 -1.40 -1.11
N LEU A 77 -12.80 -2.19 -1.52
CA LEU A 77 -12.15 -3.11 -0.60
C LEU A 77 -11.29 -2.40 0.42
N ALA A 78 -10.57 -1.33 0.10
CA ALA A 78 -9.85 -0.56 1.13
C ALA A 78 -10.79 -0.11 2.27
N ASP A 79 -11.98 0.41 1.93
CA ASP A 79 -13.00 0.81 2.92
C ASP A 79 -13.47 -0.40 3.74
N ILE A 80 -13.83 -1.51 3.08
CA ILE A 80 -14.31 -2.73 3.74
C ILE A 80 -13.23 -3.34 4.63
N THR A 81 -11.99 -3.42 4.18
CA THR A 81 -10.86 -3.94 4.95
C THR A 81 -10.66 -3.08 6.18
N SER A 82 -10.64 -1.74 6.04
CA SER A 82 -10.43 -0.82 7.16
C SER A 82 -11.46 -0.96 8.29
N GLY A 83 -12.70 -1.36 7.97
CA GLY A 83 -13.74 -1.60 8.97
C GLY A 83 -13.75 -3.01 9.58
N ASN A 84 -12.96 -3.95 9.05
CA ASN A 84 -13.00 -5.37 9.41
C ASN A 84 -11.65 -5.92 9.91
N THR A 85 -10.66 -5.07 10.12
CA THR A 85 -9.34 -5.47 10.63
C THR A 85 -8.84 -4.46 11.66
N GLU A 86 -8.06 -4.93 12.63
CA GLU A 86 -7.34 -4.09 13.58
C GLU A 86 -6.07 -3.47 12.97
N LEU A 87 -5.62 -3.99 11.82
CA LEU A 87 -4.47 -3.43 11.11
C LEU A 87 -4.81 -2.05 10.54
N PRO A 88 -3.96 -1.02 10.75
CA PRO A 88 -4.13 0.26 10.09
C PRO A 88 -4.13 0.12 8.57
N VAL A 89 -5.18 0.63 7.92
CA VAL A 89 -5.32 0.64 6.45
C VAL A 89 -5.18 2.06 5.92
N PHE A 90 -4.35 2.25 4.89
CA PHE A 90 -4.18 3.51 4.19
C PHE A 90 -4.55 3.38 2.72
N ALA A 91 -5.39 4.28 2.22
CA ALA A 91 -5.68 4.42 0.79
C ALA A 91 -4.85 5.56 0.20
N LEU A 92 -3.87 5.22 -0.63
CA LEU A 92 -3.02 6.17 -1.36
C LEU A 92 -3.68 6.56 -2.68
N HIS A 93 -4.22 7.77 -2.74
CA HIS A 93 -4.84 8.26 -3.97
C HIS A 93 -3.79 8.75 -4.95
N VAL A 94 -3.73 8.09 -6.10
CA VAL A 94 -2.87 8.47 -7.21
C VAL A 94 -3.73 9.29 -8.18
N PRO A 95 -3.30 10.50 -8.58
CA PRO A 95 -4.08 11.30 -9.52
C PRO A 95 -4.19 10.59 -10.87
N ARG A 96 -5.36 10.67 -11.51
CA ARG A 96 -5.59 10.04 -12.83
C ARG A 96 -4.89 10.78 -13.97
N THR A 97 -4.58 12.05 -13.77
CA THR A 97 -3.86 12.93 -14.70
C THR A 97 -2.64 13.50 -13.98
N TRP A 98 -1.56 13.79 -14.68
CA TRP A 98 -0.30 14.22 -14.05
C TRP A 98 0.28 15.49 -14.68
N GLN A 99 -0.30 15.96 -15.79
CA GLN A 99 0.23 17.06 -16.57
C GLN A 99 -0.11 18.45 -16.01
N THR A 100 -0.89 18.54 -14.94
CA THR A 100 -1.27 19.81 -14.33
C THR A 100 -0.56 20.02 -12.99
N PRO A 101 -0.24 21.28 -12.62
CA PRO A 101 0.33 21.61 -11.32
C PRO A 101 -0.50 21.08 -10.14
N GLU A 102 -1.83 21.14 -10.24
CA GLU A 102 -2.75 20.72 -9.18
C GLU A 102 -2.65 19.21 -8.93
N SER A 103 -2.48 18.39 -9.98
CA SER A 103 -2.27 16.95 -9.81
C SER A 103 -0.94 16.64 -9.11
N LEU A 104 0.09 17.43 -9.37
CA LEU A 104 1.39 17.29 -8.69
C LEU A 104 1.29 17.69 -7.21
N GLU A 105 0.59 18.78 -6.91
CA GLU A 105 0.32 19.21 -5.54
C GLU A 105 -0.51 18.19 -4.77
N PHE A 106 -1.58 17.68 -5.39
CA PHE A 106 -2.40 16.61 -4.84
C PHE A 106 -1.57 15.37 -4.49
N TYR A 107 -0.74 14.89 -5.43
CA TYR A 107 0.09 13.72 -5.18
C TYR A 107 1.13 13.98 -4.09
N ARG A 108 1.73 15.18 -4.05
CA ARG A 108 2.66 15.58 -2.98
C ARG A 108 1.98 15.54 -1.62
N ASP A 109 0.74 16.00 -1.52
CA ASP A 109 0.00 15.98 -0.26
C ASP A 109 -0.42 14.56 0.14
N GLU A 110 -0.73 13.68 -0.81
CA GLU A 110 -0.95 12.25 -0.55
C GLU A 110 0.34 11.57 -0.04
N LEU A 111 1.52 11.92 -0.56
CA LEU A 111 2.80 11.44 -0.03
C LEU A 111 3.07 11.93 1.40
N LYS A 112 2.69 13.17 1.73
CA LYS A 112 2.77 13.67 3.11
C LYS A 112 1.80 12.92 4.03
N ARG A 113 0.57 12.63 3.57
CA ARG A 113 -0.42 11.82 4.29
C ARG A 113 0.12 10.41 4.54
N LEU A 114 0.71 9.79 3.52
CA LEU A 114 1.37 8.49 3.64
C LEU A 114 2.49 8.56 4.68
N GLY A 115 3.37 9.56 4.62
CA GLY A 115 4.45 9.72 5.62
C GLY A 115 3.93 9.81 7.06
N LYS A 116 2.87 10.60 7.30
CA LYS A 116 2.22 10.67 8.63
C LYS A 116 1.65 9.31 9.07
N PHE A 117 1.02 8.59 8.15
CA PHE A 117 0.53 7.24 8.41
C PHE A 117 1.67 6.28 8.76
N LEU A 118 2.77 6.28 7.99
CA LEU A 118 3.93 5.42 8.24
C LEU A 118 4.56 5.67 9.61
N VAL A 119 4.66 6.93 10.03
CA VAL A 119 5.09 7.27 11.41
C VAL A 119 4.09 6.75 12.44
N GLY A 120 2.79 6.90 12.18
CA GLY A 120 1.72 6.45 13.08
C GLY A 120 1.72 4.93 13.33
N VAL A 121 2.16 4.13 12.36
CA VAL A 121 2.25 2.66 12.49
C VAL A 121 3.62 2.16 13.00
N GLY A 122 4.48 3.06 13.49
CA GLY A 122 5.76 2.72 14.09
C GLY A 122 7.00 2.96 13.22
N GLY A 123 6.82 3.56 12.04
CA GLY A 123 7.93 4.09 11.25
C GLY A 123 8.50 5.39 11.84
N GLN A 124 9.51 5.94 11.18
CA GLN A 124 10.18 7.18 11.56
C GLN A 124 10.16 8.19 10.43
N SER A 125 10.16 9.48 10.74
CA SER A 125 10.25 10.51 9.69
C SER A 125 11.69 10.56 9.15
N PRO A 126 11.92 10.28 7.84
CA PRO A 126 13.26 10.34 7.28
C PRO A 126 13.74 11.77 7.12
N SER A 127 15.07 11.94 7.13
CA SER A 127 15.68 13.15 6.56
C SER A 127 15.54 13.15 5.03
N ASN A 128 15.51 14.34 4.42
CA ASN A 128 15.51 14.46 2.96
C ASN A 128 16.70 13.73 2.31
N LYS A 129 17.86 13.71 2.98
CA LYS A 129 19.06 12.99 2.50
C LYS A 129 18.85 11.47 2.51
N THR A 130 18.27 10.94 3.59
CA THR A 130 17.97 9.50 3.71
C THR A 130 17.00 9.07 2.62
N LEU A 131 15.91 9.83 2.43
CA LEU A 131 14.90 9.55 1.42
C LEU A 131 15.50 9.57 0.01
N ALA A 132 16.28 10.60 -0.33
CA ALA A 132 16.93 10.72 -1.64
C ALA A 132 17.89 9.56 -1.91
N ASN A 133 18.67 9.14 -0.92
CA ASN A 133 19.59 8.00 -1.07
C ASN A 133 18.85 6.69 -1.35
N ILE A 134 17.73 6.45 -0.67
CA ILE A 134 16.90 5.25 -0.86
C ILE A 134 16.24 5.27 -2.24
N MET A 135 15.68 6.41 -2.66
CA MET A 135 15.13 6.59 -4.01
C MET A 135 16.14 6.22 -5.09
N LEU A 136 17.37 6.74 -4.99
CA LEU A 136 18.44 6.45 -5.94
C LEU A 136 18.82 4.96 -5.95
N ARG A 137 18.83 4.31 -4.79
CA ARG A 137 19.08 2.85 -4.69
C ARG A 137 17.96 2.05 -5.35
N CYS A 138 16.70 2.35 -5.05
CA CYS A 138 15.54 1.70 -5.66
C CYS A 138 15.52 1.89 -7.19
N ASP A 139 15.84 3.08 -7.69
CA ASP A 139 15.94 3.34 -9.12
C ASP A 139 17.07 2.56 -9.80
N ALA A 140 18.19 2.35 -9.11
CA ALA A 140 19.27 1.50 -9.61
C ALA A 140 18.84 0.01 -9.69
N GLU A 141 18.03 -0.46 -8.74
CA GLU A 141 17.48 -1.82 -8.73
C GLU A 141 16.46 -2.03 -9.86
N ARG A 142 15.60 -1.04 -10.15
CA ARG A 142 14.63 -1.10 -11.25
C ARG A 142 15.26 -1.19 -12.65
N LYS A 143 16.52 -0.75 -12.80
CA LYS A 143 17.27 -0.75 -14.06
C LYS A 143 18.03 -2.05 -14.32
N ARG A 144 18.13 -2.94 -13.33
CA ARG A 144 18.76 -4.26 -13.46
C ARG A 144 17.78 -5.27 -14.03
#